data_AF-A0A9Q0X930-F1
#
_entry.id   AF-A0A9Q0X930-F1
#
_cell.length_a   1.000
_cell.length_b   1.000
_cell.length_c   1.000
_cell.angle_alpha   90.00
_cell.angle_beta   90.00
_cell.angle_gamma   90.00
#
_symmetry.space_group_name_H-M   'P 1'
#
loop_
_entity.id
_entity.type
_entity.pdbx_description
1 polymer ?
#
loop_
_entity_poly.entity_id
_entity_poly.type
_entity_poly.pdbx_seq_one_letter_code
_entity_poly.pdbx_strand_id
1 'polypeptide(L)'
;MPMYQVRPFHGGPGSAALAEHLPTCMYRVRNVHRGPEGSGSSSSSLPDQDEVDPSLQALESRQEEILKRLYELKAAVDGLSKMIQTPDADFDATHIIRADEHNTLTTGVTDLDNLLGKDYGALKDIVINANPSHPPLSLLVLHSLLCEKYKILSAVHTHSSVKSVPEKLLKCFGEQAKKELRHKYQLGFTLIWKDVPRPQMKFSVQTMCPIEGEGNIARFLFSLLSPKHNAVTATLIDSWVDTAIFQLQEGSSKEKAAVLRSMNAALGKTPWLVGNEHTAADVVAWGALQTTGSINAVPANVQKWLKSCENLAPFNAALKLLK
;
A
#
# COMPACT_ATOMS: atom_id res chain seq x y z
N MET A 1 -24.00 -59.26 -27.63
CA MET A 1 -23.76 -57.89 -27.11
C MET A 1 -23.49 -56.98 -28.30
N PRO A 2 -24.46 -56.14 -28.73
CA PRO A 2 -24.25 -55.20 -29.81
C PRO A 2 -23.80 -53.84 -29.26
N MET A 3 -22.63 -53.36 -29.70
CA MET A 3 -22.15 -52.01 -29.39
C MET A 3 -22.99 -50.96 -30.13
N TYR A 4 -23.39 -49.90 -29.42
CA TYR A 4 -24.10 -48.76 -29.99
C TYR A 4 -23.26 -48.08 -31.07
N GLN A 5 -23.80 -47.97 -32.28
CA GLN A 5 -23.26 -47.09 -33.32
C GLN A 5 -23.89 -45.71 -33.20
N VAL A 6 -23.07 -44.69 -32.94
CA VAL A 6 -23.49 -43.28 -32.90
C VAL A 6 -23.44 -42.72 -34.33
N ARG A 7 -24.56 -42.15 -34.78
CA ARG A 7 -24.64 -41.51 -36.11
C ARG A 7 -23.94 -40.14 -36.08
N PRO A 8 -23.17 -39.77 -37.12
CA PRO A 8 -22.56 -38.47 -37.21
C PRO A 8 -23.59 -37.37 -37.50
N PHE A 9 -23.43 -36.23 -36.84
CA PHE A 9 -24.34 -35.07 -36.85
C PHE A 9 -24.08 -34.13 -38.05
N HIS A 10 -23.85 -34.66 -39.24
CA HIS A 10 -23.67 -33.85 -40.44
C HIS A 10 -24.61 -34.36 -41.53
N GLY A 11 -25.74 -33.67 -41.67
CA GLY A 11 -26.73 -33.93 -42.70
C GLY A 11 -26.18 -33.54 -44.07
N GLY A 12 -26.28 -34.46 -45.04
CA GLY A 12 -26.07 -34.18 -46.45
C GLY A 12 -27.07 -33.14 -46.99
N PRO A 13 -26.84 -32.65 -48.22
CA PRO A 13 -27.60 -31.55 -48.79
C PRO A 13 -29.04 -32.00 -49.05
N GLY A 14 -29.98 -31.54 -48.21
CA GLY A 14 -31.41 -31.81 -48.39
C GLY A 14 -32.24 -31.97 -47.12
N SER A 15 -31.69 -31.86 -45.92
CA SER A 15 -32.50 -31.93 -44.69
C SER A 15 -32.73 -30.55 -44.07
N ALA A 16 -33.90 -29.99 -44.35
CA ALA A 16 -34.46 -28.85 -43.66
C ALA A 16 -35.06 -29.29 -42.32
N ALA A 17 -34.26 -29.30 -41.25
CA ALA A 17 -34.67 -29.30 -39.84
C ALA A 17 -33.37 -29.21 -39.01
N LEU A 18 -33.10 -28.24 -38.15
CA LEU A 18 -33.95 -27.57 -37.16
C LEU A 18 -33.55 -26.10 -37.09
N ALA A 19 -34.49 -25.19 -37.29
CA ALA A 19 -34.31 -23.79 -36.93
C ALA A 19 -34.36 -23.68 -35.40
N GLU A 20 -33.24 -23.94 -34.74
CA GLU A 20 -33.10 -23.71 -33.30
C GLU A 20 -33.06 -22.20 -33.03
N HIS A 21 -34.05 -21.75 -32.27
CA HIS A 21 -34.26 -20.36 -31.89
C HIS A 21 -33.23 -19.98 -30.81
N LEU A 22 -32.04 -19.55 -31.24
CA LEU A 22 -30.97 -19.14 -30.33
C LEU A 22 -31.26 -17.74 -29.72
N PRO A 23 -30.97 -17.51 -28.42
CA PRO A 23 -31.12 -16.20 -27.79
C PRO A 23 -30.21 -15.12 -28.43
N THR A 24 -30.76 -13.92 -28.64
CA THR A 24 -30.14 -12.79 -29.35
C THR A 24 -28.93 -12.14 -28.66
N CYS A 25 -28.46 -12.68 -27.52
CA CYS A 25 -27.40 -12.06 -26.70
C CYS A 25 -26.01 -12.72 -26.83
N MET A 26 -25.83 -13.72 -27.69
CA MET A 26 -24.53 -14.36 -27.89
C MET A 26 -23.86 -13.89 -29.19
N TYR A 27 -22.58 -13.50 -29.08
CA TYR A 27 -21.75 -13.13 -30.23
C TYR A 27 -21.65 -14.28 -31.24
N ARG A 28 -21.96 -13.99 -32.51
CA ARG A 28 -21.89 -14.97 -33.60
C ARG A 28 -20.47 -15.04 -34.12
N VAL A 29 -19.74 -16.11 -33.80
CA VAL A 29 -18.39 -16.36 -34.33
C VAL A 29 -18.50 -16.93 -35.75
N ARG A 30 -17.70 -16.40 -36.70
CA ARG A 30 -17.62 -16.92 -38.07
C ARG A 30 -17.03 -18.33 -38.04
N ASN A 31 -17.69 -19.26 -38.73
CA ASN A 31 -17.19 -20.62 -38.88
C ASN A 31 -15.98 -20.63 -39.82
N VAL A 32 -14.80 -20.97 -39.28
CA VAL A 32 -13.49 -20.90 -39.96
C VAL A 32 -13.26 -22.11 -40.89
N HIS A 33 -14.16 -23.10 -40.90
CA HIS A 33 -14.01 -24.32 -41.70
C HIS A 33 -14.87 -24.36 -42.97
N ARG A 34 -15.48 -23.22 -43.36
CA ARG A 34 -16.23 -23.14 -44.61
C ARG A 34 -15.26 -22.84 -45.77
N GLY A 35 -14.72 -23.91 -46.36
CA GLY A 35 -14.03 -23.83 -47.64
C GLY A 35 -14.97 -23.36 -48.77
N PRO A 36 -14.48 -22.66 -49.80
CA PRO A 36 -15.29 -22.19 -50.89
C PRO A 36 -15.49 -23.29 -51.94
N GLU A 37 -16.66 -23.94 -51.91
CA GLU A 37 -17.22 -24.65 -53.06
C GLU A 37 -18.49 -23.88 -53.45
N GLY A 38 -18.45 -23.04 -54.50
CA GLY A 38 -18.82 -23.38 -55.88
C GLY A 38 -20.36 -23.42 -56.02
N SER A 39 -21.08 -22.68 -56.86
CA SER A 39 -20.82 -21.98 -58.13
C SER A 39 -22.04 -21.11 -58.44
N GLY A 40 -21.86 -19.89 -58.96
CA GLY A 40 -22.97 -19.07 -59.48
C GLY A 40 -22.61 -17.62 -59.81
N SER A 41 -21.74 -17.45 -60.82
CA SER A 41 -21.59 -16.27 -61.70
C SER A 41 -21.85 -14.85 -61.17
N SER A 42 -20.83 -13.99 -61.17
CA SER A 42 -20.64 -12.93 -62.18
C SER A 42 -19.63 -11.84 -61.76
N SER A 43 -18.68 -11.59 -62.66
CA SER A 43 -17.96 -10.32 -62.95
C SER A 43 -17.04 -9.64 -61.93
N SER A 44 -15.86 -9.24 -62.46
CA SER A 44 -14.89 -8.22 -62.00
C SER A 44 -14.22 -8.48 -60.65
N SER A 45 -12.91 -8.40 -60.43
CA SER A 45 -11.80 -7.68 -61.08
C SER A 45 -10.51 -8.13 -60.35
N LEU A 46 -9.36 -8.16 -61.03
CA LEU A 46 -8.03 -8.13 -60.38
C LEU A 46 -7.89 -6.81 -59.57
N PRO A 47 -7.18 -6.77 -58.42
CA PRO A 47 -5.70 -6.75 -58.46
C PRO A 47 -4.98 -7.54 -57.35
N ASP A 48 -3.67 -7.70 -57.57
CA ASP A 48 -2.63 -8.06 -56.60
C ASP A 48 -2.78 -7.38 -55.24
N GLN A 49 -2.56 -8.13 -54.15
CA GLN A 49 -1.62 -7.83 -53.07
C GLN A 49 -1.76 -8.89 -51.96
N ASP A 50 -0.66 -9.59 -51.65
CA ASP A 50 -0.46 -10.23 -50.36
C ASP A 50 -0.45 -9.13 -49.28
N GLU A 51 -1.62 -8.61 -48.90
CA GLU A 51 -1.76 -7.80 -47.69
C GLU A 51 -1.60 -8.76 -46.50
N VAL A 52 -0.37 -8.83 -45.98
CA VAL A 52 -0.12 -9.34 -44.64
C VAL A 52 -0.99 -8.53 -43.69
N ASP A 53 -1.94 -9.20 -43.03
CA ASP A 53 -2.86 -8.58 -42.09
C ASP A 53 -2.06 -7.71 -41.08
N PRO A 54 -2.28 -6.39 -41.04
CA PRO A 54 -1.53 -5.47 -40.19
C PRO A 54 -1.58 -5.86 -38.71
N SER A 55 -2.64 -6.56 -38.29
CA SER A 55 -2.78 -7.07 -36.93
C SER A 55 -1.81 -8.23 -36.64
N LEU A 56 -1.48 -9.03 -37.65
CA LEU A 56 -0.55 -10.15 -37.55
C LEU A 56 0.90 -9.64 -37.48
N GLN A 57 1.24 -8.61 -38.26
CA GLN A 57 2.55 -7.97 -38.23
C GLN A 57 2.78 -7.17 -36.92
N ALA A 58 1.73 -6.54 -36.39
CA ALA A 58 1.77 -5.91 -35.08
C ALA A 58 1.95 -6.94 -33.94
N LEU A 59 1.41 -8.15 -34.11
CA LEU A 59 1.57 -9.23 -33.15
C LEU A 59 3.00 -9.80 -33.19
N GLU A 60 3.53 -10.04 -34.38
CA GLU A 60 4.90 -10.54 -34.59
C GLU A 60 5.94 -9.56 -34.01
N SER A 61 5.83 -8.27 -34.32
CA SER A 61 6.74 -7.24 -33.78
C SER A 61 6.68 -7.16 -32.25
N ARG A 62 5.49 -7.29 -31.65
CA ARG A 62 5.34 -7.34 -30.19
C ARG A 62 5.99 -8.59 -29.59
N GLN A 63 5.83 -9.75 -30.23
CA GLN A 63 6.44 -11.00 -29.76
C GLN A 63 7.97 -10.93 -29.81
N GLU A 64 8.53 -10.33 -30.86
CA GLU A 64 9.96 -10.13 -31.01
C GLU A 64 10.53 -9.15 -29.97
N GLU A 65 9.81 -8.06 -29.68
CA GLU A 65 10.19 -7.13 -28.61
C GLU A 65 10.21 -7.81 -27.23
N ILE A 66 9.21 -8.65 -26.94
CA ILE A 66 9.14 -9.41 -25.69
C ILE A 66 10.33 -10.38 -25.58
N LEU A 67 10.65 -11.10 -26.66
CA LEU A 67 11.81 -12.00 -26.71
C LEU A 67 13.12 -11.25 -26.44
N LYS A 68 13.31 -10.08 -27.05
CA LYS A 68 14.47 -9.24 -26.81
C LYS A 68 14.60 -8.84 -25.34
N ARG A 69 13.52 -8.36 -24.73
CA ARG A 69 13.49 -7.99 -23.29
C ARG A 69 13.79 -9.19 -22.38
N LEU A 70 13.30 -10.38 -22.73
CA LEU A 70 13.59 -11.60 -21.96
C LEU A 70 15.07 -12.00 -22.04
N TYR A 71 15.71 -11.84 -23.21
CA TYR A 71 17.15 -12.08 -23.34
C TYR A 71 18.00 -11.08 -22.55
N GLU A 72 17.64 -9.80 -22.58
CA GLU A 72 18.31 -8.76 -21.79
C GLU A 72 18.16 -9.03 -20.28
N LEU A 73 16.96 -9.41 -19.84
CA LEU A 73 16.70 -9.72 -18.43
C LEU A 73 17.47 -10.98 -17.99
N LYS A 74 17.53 -12.01 -18.84
CA LYS A 74 18.33 -13.21 -18.59
C LYS A 74 19.81 -12.85 -18.43
N ALA A 75 20.36 -12.02 -19.31
CA ALA A 75 21.75 -11.58 -19.23
C ALA A 75 22.04 -10.79 -17.95
N ALA A 76 21.11 -9.93 -17.51
CA ALA A 76 21.23 -9.19 -16.25
C ALA A 76 21.21 -10.12 -15.02
N VAL A 77 20.30 -11.10 -15.01
CA VAL A 77 20.21 -12.11 -13.93
C VAL A 77 21.45 -12.99 -13.89
N ASP A 78 21.95 -13.44 -15.04
CA ASP A 78 23.19 -14.23 -15.12
C ASP A 78 24.41 -13.41 -14.66
N GLY A 79 24.46 -12.10 -14.95
CA GLY A 79 25.49 -11.18 -14.47
C GLY A 79 25.47 -11.01 -12.95
N LEU A 80 24.29 -10.78 -12.37
CA LEU A 80 24.09 -10.71 -10.92
C LEU A 80 24.43 -12.03 -10.23
N SER A 81 24.04 -13.17 -10.82
CA SER A 81 24.34 -14.50 -10.29
C SER A 81 25.85 -14.75 -10.21
N LYS A 82 26.60 -14.36 -11.26
CA LYS A 82 28.07 -14.46 -11.26
C LYS A 82 28.72 -13.56 -10.21
N MET A 83 28.19 -12.36 -9.99
CA MET A 83 28.70 -11.41 -8.99
C MET A 83 28.50 -11.90 -7.55
N ILE A 84 27.43 -12.65 -7.29
CA ILE A 84 27.15 -13.26 -5.98
C ILE A 84 27.99 -14.52 -5.75
N GLN A 85 28.39 -15.22 -6.83
CA GLN A 85 29.15 -16.48 -6.77
C GLN A 85 30.67 -16.32 -6.74
N THR A 86 31.21 -15.10 -6.84
CA THR A 86 32.65 -14.85 -6.63
C THR A 86 32.90 -14.41 -5.18
N PRO A 87 33.23 -15.33 -4.26
CA PRO A 87 33.89 -14.95 -3.02
C PRO A 87 35.32 -14.51 -3.37
N ASP A 88 35.82 -13.49 -2.67
CA ASP A 88 37.19 -12.97 -2.73
C ASP A 88 37.47 -11.88 -3.77
N ALA A 89 37.11 -10.65 -3.40
CA ALA A 89 38.01 -9.51 -3.54
C ALA A 89 37.79 -8.58 -2.34
N ASP A 90 38.85 -8.35 -1.56
CA ASP A 90 38.93 -7.43 -0.42
C ASP A 90 38.14 -6.13 -0.68
N PHE A 91 37.02 -5.95 0.02
CA PHE A 91 36.30 -4.69 0.03
C PHE A 91 36.82 -3.85 1.19
N ASP A 92 37.79 -2.99 0.89
CA ASP A 92 38.41 -2.06 1.82
C ASP A 92 37.35 -1.17 2.50
N ALA A 93 37.10 -1.47 3.78
CA ALA A 93 36.05 -0.87 4.60
C ALA A 93 36.35 0.56 5.07
N THR A 94 37.40 1.21 4.56
CA THR A 94 37.81 2.55 5.00
C THR A 94 37.14 3.71 4.26
N HIS A 95 36.43 3.46 3.16
CA HIS A 95 35.79 4.53 2.37
C HIS A 95 34.31 4.82 2.70
N ILE A 96 33.65 4.02 3.56
CA ILE A 96 32.23 4.22 3.91
C ILE A 96 32.03 5.32 4.96
N ILE A 97 33.07 5.71 5.71
CA ILE A 97 32.94 6.64 6.84
C ILE A 97 32.87 8.13 6.41
N ARG A 98 33.09 8.45 5.12
CA ARG A 98 33.16 9.86 4.66
C ARG A 98 31.97 10.37 3.85
N ALA A 99 30.90 9.58 3.67
CA ALA A 99 29.73 10.01 2.89
C ALA A 99 28.55 10.53 3.73
N ASP A 100 28.77 10.86 5.01
CA ASP A 100 27.75 11.42 5.91
C ASP A 100 27.83 12.97 5.98
N GLU A 101 28.13 13.60 4.84
CA GLU A 101 27.93 15.04 4.69
C GLU A 101 26.46 15.31 4.37
N HIS A 102 25.80 15.95 5.33
CA HIS A 102 24.47 16.54 5.29
C HIS A 102 24.05 17.00 3.89
N ASN A 103 23.36 16.13 3.15
CA ASN A 103 22.58 16.55 2.00
C ASN A 103 21.24 17.09 2.51
N THR A 104 21.15 18.42 2.61
CA THR A 104 19.89 19.16 2.72
C THR A 104 19.07 18.92 1.45
N LEU A 105 18.34 17.81 1.39
CA LEU A 105 17.47 17.47 0.26
C LEU A 105 16.18 18.27 0.32
N THR A 106 15.92 18.98 -0.78
CA THR A 106 14.63 19.53 -1.14
C THR A 106 13.55 18.45 -1.10
N THR A 107 12.71 18.49 -0.07
CA THR A 107 11.61 17.55 0.21
C THR A 107 10.47 17.74 -0.79
N GLY A 108 10.55 17.03 -1.92
CA GLY A 108 9.55 17.02 -2.98
C GLY A 108 9.24 15.59 -3.48
N VAL A 109 8.27 15.46 -4.38
CA VAL A 109 7.73 14.20 -4.98
C VAL A 109 8.79 13.12 -5.26
N THR A 110 10.00 13.53 -5.64
CA THR A 110 11.16 12.66 -5.89
C THR A 110 11.60 11.83 -4.69
N ASP A 111 11.44 12.30 -3.45
CA ASP A 111 11.75 11.57 -2.21
C ASP A 111 10.77 10.39 -2.00
N LEU A 112 9.48 10.64 -2.25
CA LEU A 112 8.42 9.64 -2.08
C LEU A 112 8.47 8.55 -3.16
N ASP A 113 8.93 8.89 -4.37
CA ASP A 113 9.17 7.93 -5.46
C ASP A 113 10.40 7.06 -5.21
N ASN A 114 11.43 7.61 -4.56
CA ASN A 114 12.57 6.80 -4.13
C ASN A 114 12.21 5.84 -2.99
N LEU A 115 11.32 6.25 -2.08
CA LEU A 115 10.93 5.44 -0.93
C LEU A 115 9.91 4.35 -1.27
N LEU A 116 8.90 4.69 -2.06
CA LEU A 116 7.79 3.78 -2.39
C LEU A 116 7.97 3.10 -3.76
N GLY A 117 9.02 3.44 -4.50
CA GLY A 117 9.22 3.00 -5.86
C GLY A 117 8.56 3.91 -6.90
N LYS A 118 9.04 3.78 -8.15
CA LYS A 118 8.52 4.48 -9.32
C LYS A 118 7.32 3.73 -9.89
N ASP A 119 6.16 3.92 -9.27
CA ASP A 119 4.90 3.50 -9.90
C ASP A 119 4.50 4.56 -10.93
N TYR A 120 4.69 4.24 -12.21
CA TYR A 120 4.38 5.13 -13.34
C TYR A 120 2.88 5.44 -13.40
N GLY A 121 2.46 6.51 -12.73
CA GLY A 121 1.16 7.17 -12.95
C GLY A 121 -0.01 6.67 -12.10
N ALA A 122 0.17 5.65 -11.25
CA ALA A 122 -0.83 5.28 -10.27
C ALA A 122 -0.65 6.08 -8.99
N LEU A 123 -1.75 6.66 -8.55
CA LEU A 123 -1.84 7.43 -7.35
C LEU A 123 -1.57 6.57 -6.10
N LYS A 124 -0.68 7.05 -5.23
CA LYS A 124 -0.33 6.38 -3.96
C LYS A 124 -1.43 6.60 -2.93
N ASP A 125 -2.44 5.73 -2.95
CA ASP A 125 -3.59 5.78 -2.04
C ASP A 125 -3.40 4.84 -0.84
N ILE A 126 -3.45 5.42 0.36
CA ILE A 126 -3.49 4.75 1.64
C ILE A 126 -4.96 4.67 2.08
N VAL A 127 -5.45 3.45 2.29
CA VAL A 127 -6.80 3.20 2.81
C VAL A 127 -6.69 2.47 4.13
N ILE A 128 -7.20 3.06 5.21
CA ILE A 128 -7.18 2.51 6.56
C ILE A 128 -8.61 2.21 7.00
N ASN A 129 -8.88 0.97 7.39
CA ASN A 129 -10.10 0.59 8.08
C ASN A 129 -9.83 0.59 9.58
N ALA A 130 -10.66 1.27 10.36
CA ALA A 130 -10.52 1.33 11.81
C ALA A 130 -11.87 1.29 12.52
N ASN A 131 -11.89 0.76 13.74
CA ASN A 131 -13.09 0.67 14.55
C ASN A 131 -13.33 2.00 15.29
N PRO A 132 -14.50 2.65 15.15
CA PRO A 132 -14.78 3.90 15.85
C PRO A 132 -14.92 3.73 17.37
N SER A 133 -15.16 2.51 17.87
CA SER A 133 -15.12 2.21 19.31
C SER A 133 -13.70 2.21 19.88
N HIS A 134 -12.69 2.04 19.03
CA HIS A 134 -11.27 2.08 19.41
C HIS A 134 -10.48 2.92 18.38
N PRO A 135 -10.66 4.27 18.37
CA PRO A 135 -10.02 5.13 17.38
C PRO A 135 -8.48 5.05 17.48
N PRO A 136 -7.77 4.78 16.37
CA PRO A 136 -6.31 4.60 16.38
C PRO A 136 -5.61 5.96 16.41
N LEU A 137 -5.39 6.50 17.62
CA LEU A 137 -4.85 7.84 17.82
C LEU A 137 -3.49 8.05 17.17
N SER A 138 -2.62 7.05 17.22
CA SER A 138 -1.29 7.17 16.62
C SER A 138 -1.38 7.45 15.12
N LEU A 139 -2.36 6.85 14.43
CA LEU A 139 -2.57 7.03 12.99
C LEU A 139 -3.14 8.42 12.67
N LEU A 140 -3.95 9.00 13.56
CA LEU A 140 -4.47 10.37 13.40
C LEU A 140 -3.37 11.42 13.61
N VAL A 141 -2.46 11.18 14.56
CA VAL A 141 -1.26 12.02 14.73
C VAL A 141 -0.36 11.92 13.50
N LEU A 142 -0.10 10.70 13.02
CA LEU A 142 0.73 10.49 11.82
C LEU A 142 0.12 11.11 10.57
N HIS A 143 -1.19 11.05 10.41
CA HIS A 143 -1.88 11.76 9.33
C HIS A 143 -1.57 13.27 9.37
N SER A 144 -1.67 13.89 10.53
CA SER A 144 -1.38 15.32 10.70
C SER A 144 0.08 15.65 10.40
N LEU A 145 1.02 14.83 10.90
CA LEU A 145 2.46 14.96 10.58
C LEU A 145 2.74 14.81 9.08
N LEU A 146 2.06 13.87 8.42
CA LEU A 146 2.17 13.69 6.97
C LEU A 146 1.63 14.89 6.20
N CYS A 147 0.58 15.56 6.70
CA CYS A 147 0.05 16.77 6.09
C CYS A 147 1.00 17.98 6.22
N GLU A 148 1.90 17.99 7.20
CA GLU A 148 2.95 19.02 7.31
C GLU A 148 4.03 18.85 6.24
N LYS A 149 4.32 17.60 5.82
CA LYS A 149 5.36 17.28 4.83
C LYS A 149 4.84 17.15 3.39
N TYR A 150 3.60 16.70 3.20
CA TYR A 150 3.04 16.34 1.90
C TYR A 150 1.67 16.98 1.64
N LYS A 151 1.34 17.20 0.36
CA LYS A 151 -0.02 17.53 -0.07
C LYS A 151 -0.88 16.26 -0.06
N ILE A 152 -1.73 16.12 0.97
CA ILE A 152 -2.55 14.92 1.17
C ILE A 152 -4.02 15.20 0.86
N LEU A 153 -4.62 14.36 0.02
CA LEU A 153 -6.07 14.32 -0.13
C LEU A 153 -6.65 13.39 0.93
N SER A 154 -7.34 13.96 1.91
CA SER A 154 -7.84 13.23 3.08
C SER A 154 -9.35 13.00 2.99
N ALA A 155 -9.79 11.76 3.10
CA ALA A 155 -11.21 11.38 3.07
C ALA A 155 -11.59 10.53 4.28
N VAL A 156 -12.81 10.73 4.78
CA VAL A 156 -13.40 9.92 5.85
C VAL A 156 -14.70 9.30 5.34
N HIS A 157 -14.84 8.00 5.51
CA HIS A 157 -16.04 7.25 5.14
C HIS A 157 -16.51 6.37 6.29
N THR A 158 -17.77 5.95 6.23
CA THR A 158 -18.36 5.00 7.18
C THR A 158 -18.82 3.77 6.42
N HIS A 159 -18.35 2.60 6.82
CA HIS A 159 -18.76 1.32 6.27
C HIS A 159 -20.09 0.88 6.89
N SER A 160 -20.91 0.15 6.12
CA SER A 160 -22.25 -0.32 6.54
C SER A 160 -22.27 -1.20 7.78
N SER A 161 -21.13 -1.80 8.15
CA SER A 161 -20.99 -2.59 9.38
C SER A 161 -21.08 -1.74 10.66
N VAL A 162 -20.93 -0.42 10.56
CA VAL A 162 -21.05 0.50 11.70
C VAL A 162 -22.34 1.32 11.54
N LYS A 163 -23.19 1.30 12.56
CA LYS A 163 -24.48 2.01 12.54
C LYS A 163 -24.36 3.53 12.75
N SER A 164 -23.47 3.93 13.65
CA SER A 164 -23.28 5.34 14.02
C SER A 164 -21.82 5.59 14.38
N VAL A 165 -21.30 6.74 13.95
CA VAL A 165 -19.95 7.21 14.23
C VAL A 165 -20.07 8.61 14.86
N PRO A 166 -19.40 8.88 15.99
CA PRO A 166 -19.36 10.21 16.58
C PRO A 166 -18.95 11.31 15.58
N GLU A 167 -19.59 12.48 15.63
CA GLU A 167 -19.36 13.56 14.67
C GLU A 167 -17.89 14.02 14.63
N LYS A 168 -17.23 14.06 15.78
CA LYS A 168 -15.80 14.41 15.88
C LYS A 168 -14.92 13.44 15.06
N LEU A 169 -15.26 12.15 15.04
CA LEU A 169 -14.56 11.13 14.27
C LEU A 169 -14.89 11.20 12.77
N LEU A 170 -16.11 11.60 12.40
CA LEU A 170 -16.47 11.86 11.00
C LEU A 170 -15.70 13.05 10.43
N LYS A 171 -15.38 14.04 11.27
CA LYS A 171 -14.63 15.26 10.92
C LYS A 171 -13.18 15.23 11.40
N CYS A 172 -12.61 14.04 11.65
CA CYS A 172 -11.27 13.91 12.24
C CYS A 172 -10.15 14.52 11.38
N PHE A 173 -10.33 14.66 10.07
CA PHE A 173 -9.41 15.34 9.17
C PHE A 173 -9.79 16.79 8.85
N GLY A 174 -10.76 17.36 9.60
CA GLY A 174 -11.28 18.71 9.35
C GLY A 174 -12.28 18.79 8.20
N GLU A 175 -12.59 20.01 7.78
CA GLU A 175 -13.46 20.26 6.63
C GLU A 175 -12.77 19.83 5.34
N GLN A 176 -13.50 19.10 4.49
CA GLN A 176 -13.01 18.66 3.20
C GLN A 176 -12.62 19.87 2.35
N ALA A 177 -11.33 20.00 2.02
CA ALA A 177 -10.85 21.07 1.15
C ALA A 177 -11.64 21.09 -0.16
N LYS A 178 -11.94 22.29 -0.67
CA LYS A 178 -12.62 22.50 -1.95
C LYS A 178 -11.99 21.59 -3.02
N LYS A 179 -12.83 20.97 -3.85
CA LYS A 179 -12.46 19.99 -4.89
C LYS A 179 -11.36 20.51 -5.82
N GLU A 180 -10.11 20.42 -5.39
CA GLU A 180 -8.96 20.56 -6.27
C GLU A 180 -8.79 19.29 -7.10
N LEU A 181 -8.11 19.43 -8.24
CA LEU A 181 -7.86 18.30 -9.13
C LEU A 181 -6.95 17.28 -8.43
N ARG A 182 -7.33 16.00 -8.50
CA ARG A 182 -6.69 14.89 -7.76
C ARG A 182 -5.17 14.80 -7.97
N HIS A 183 -4.69 15.15 -9.16
CA HIS A 183 -3.27 15.11 -9.54
C HIS A 183 -2.39 16.14 -8.81
N LYS A 184 -2.99 17.10 -8.09
CA LYS A 184 -2.25 18.09 -7.29
C LYS A 184 -1.78 17.55 -5.93
N TYR A 185 -2.32 16.41 -5.51
CA TYR A 185 -1.98 15.77 -4.23
C TYR A 185 -0.97 14.64 -4.46
N GLN A 186 -0.04 14.50 -3.52
CA GLN A 186 1.04 13.50 -3.54
C GLN A 186 0.59 12.15 -2.97
N LEU A 187 -0.28 12.19 -1.97
CA LEU A 187 -0.84 11.00 -1.30
C LEU A 187 -2.35 11.14 -1.19
N GLY A 188 -3.05 10.02 -1.31
CA GLY A 188 -4.42 9.91 -0.82
C GLY A 188 -4.43 9.21 0.52
N PHE A 189 -5.21 9.72 1.46
CA PHE A 189 -5.36 9.15 2.80
C PHE A 189 -6.84 9.00 3.11
N THR A 190 -7.33 7.77 3.03
CA THR A 190 -8.75 7.45 3.25
C THR A 190 -8.89 6.67 4.54
N LEU A 191 -9.64 7.22 5.50
CA LEU A 191 -10.05 6.52 6.71
C LEU A 191 -11.48 6.01 6.54
N ILE A 192 -11.69 4.73 6.76
CA ILE A 192 -12.99 4.08 6.73
C ILE A 192 -13.31 3.57 8.14
N TRP A 193 -14.30 4.18 8.78
CA TRP A 193 -14.85 3.66 10.02
C TRP A 193 -15.60 2.37 9.74
N LYS A 194 -15.05 1.24 10.20
CA LYS A 194 -15.51 -0.11 9.92
C LYS A 194 -15.42 -0.95 11.18
N ASP A 195 -16.32 -1.91 11.32
CA ASP A 195 -16.27 -2.85 12.43
C ASP A 195 -15.21 -3.91 12.12
N VAL A 196 -13.99 -3.64 12.55
CA VAL A 196 -12.81 -4.51 12.41
C VAL A 196 -12.19 -4.74 13.79
N PRO A 197 -11.63 -5.93 14.06
CA PRO A 197 -11.02 -6.22 15.35
C PRO A 197 -9.71 -5.46 15.57
N ARG A 198 -8.98 -5.17 14.50
CA ARG A 198 -7.74 -4.38 14.51
C ARG A 198 -7.74 -3.43 13.30
N PRO A 199 -7.05 -2.27 13.38
CA PRO A 199 -6.85 -1.43 12.22
C PRO A 199 -6.18 -2.18 11.06
N GLN A 200 -6.66 -1.96 9.84
CA GLN A 200 -6.14 -2.60 8.63
C GLN A 200 -5.86 -1.55 7.56
N MET A 201 -4.65 -1.54 7.02
CA MET A 201 -4.26 -0.67 5.92
C MET A 201 -4.13 -1.45 4.62
N LYS A 202 -4.55 -0.82 3.51
CA LYS A 202 -4.21 -1.20 2.15
C LYS A 202 -3.50 -0.03 1.49
N PHE A 203 -2.41 -0.32 0.78
CA PHE A 203 -1.70 0.64 -0.04
C PHE A 203 -1.82 0.21 -1.50
N SER A 204 -2.22 1.13 -2.39
CA SER A 204 -2.41 0.85 -3.83
C SER A 204 -3.22 -0.43 -4.08
N VAL A 205 -4.54 -0.32 -3.92
CA VAL A 205 -5.57 -1.36 -3.72
C VAL A 205 -5.52 -2.59 -4.65
N GLN A 206 -4.78 -2.57 -5.76
CA GLN A 206 -4.77 -3.63 -6.76
C GLN A 206 -3.78 -4.79 -6.48
N THR A 207 -2.75 -4.62 -5.64
CA THR A 207 -1.64 -5.61 -5.58
C THR A 207 -1.11 -5.98 -4.20
N MET A 208 -1.63 -5.44 -3.09
CA MET A 208 -1.06 -5.64 -1.75
C MET A 208 -1.94 -6.49 -0.81
N CYS A 209 -1.30 -7.34 -0.01
CA CYS A 209 -1.90 -7.95 1.19
C CYS A 209 -2.21 -6.85 2.24
N PRO A 210 -3.38 -6.87 2.91
CA PRO A 210 -3.67 -5.91 3.97
C PRO A 210 -2.64 -5.97 5.10
N ILE A 211 -2.15 -4.81 5.54
CA ILE A 211 -1.32 -4.69 6.74
C ILE A 211 -2.23 -4.54 7.95
N GLU A 212 -2.15 -5.46 8.90
CA GLU A 212 -2.93 -5.40 10.13
C GLU A 212 -2.12 -4.84 11.31
N GLY A 213 -2.81 -4.17 12.22
CA GLY A 213 -2.28 -3.71 13.50
C GLY A 213 -1.79 -2.26 13.44
N GLU A 214 -2.19 -1.48 14.46
CA GLU A 214 -1.87 -0.05 14.55
C GLU A 214 -0.37 0.23 14.50
N GLY A 215 0.44 -0.54 15.23
CA GLY A 215 1.90 -0.38 15.24
C GLY A 215 2.56 -0.59 13.87
N ASN A 216 2.10 -1.58 13.09
CA ASN A 216 2.64 -1.86 11.75
C ASN A 216 2.30 -0.74 10.76
N ILE A 217 1.06 -0.25 10.82
CA ILE A 217 0.62 0.88 10.00
C ILE A 217 1.41 2.14 10.41
N ALA A 218 1.61 2.35 11.71
CA ALA A 218 2.37 3.49 12.22
C ALA A 218 3.83 3.49 11.74
N ARG A 219 4.51 2.35 11.76
CA ARG A 219 5.87 2.19 11.21
C ARG A 219 5.94 2.58 9.74
N PHE A 220 4.99 2.08 8.94
CA PHE A 220 4.91 2.41 7.51
C PHE A 220 4.74 3.92 7.30
N LEU A 221 3.75 4.54 7.96
CA LEU A 221 3.47 5.97 7.80
C LEU A 221 4.63 6.84 8.28
N PHE A 222 5.25 6.50 9.42
CA PHE A 222 6.38 7.27 9.94
C PHE A 222 7.63 7.14 9.07
N SER A 223 7.83 5.99 8.41
CA SER A 223 8.92 5.81 7.44
C SER A 223 8.81 6.76 6.25
N LEU A 224 7.62 7.29 5.94
CA LEU A 224 7.45 8.35 4.93
C LEU A 224 7.94 9.73 5.41
N LEU A 225 8.08 9.94 6.72
CA LEU A 225 8.46 11.22 7.31
C LEU A 225 9.97 11.35 7.48
N SER A 226 10.62 10.31 7.98
CA SER A 226 11.99 10.37 8.50
C SER A 226 13.03 9.67 7.62
N PRO A 227 14.30 10.11 7.66
CA PRO A 227 15.39 9.41 7.01
C PRO A 227 15.64 8.04 7.63
N LYS A 228 16.37 7.18 6.93
CA LYS A 228 16.69 5.83 7.40
C LYS A 228 17.57 5.90 8.64
N HIS A 229 17.19 5.16 9.68
CA HIS A 229 18.02 4.94 10.86
C HIS A 229 19.01 3.78 10.64
N ASN A 230 20.09 3.75 11.42
CA ASN A 230 20.94 2.57 11.49
C ASN A 230 20.16 1.37 12.08
N ALA A 231 20.68 0.16 11.90
CA ALA A 231 20.00 -1.07 12.32
C ALA A 231 19.64 -1.10 13.81
N VAL A 232 20.54 -0.65 14.69
CA VAL A 232 20.32 -0.66 16.14
C VAL A 232 19.18 0.28 16.53
N THR A 233 19.21 1.51 16.03
CA THR A 233 18.18 2.51 16.30
C THR A 233 16.83 2.08 15.73
N ALA A 234 16.80 1.55 14.50
CA ALA A 234 15.58 1.06 13.87
C ALA A 234 14.92 -0.06 14.70
N THR A 235 15.70 -1.07 15.11
CA THR A 235 15.19 -2.17 15.94
C THR A 235 14.72 -1.69 17.31
N LEU A 236 15.39 -0.70 17.91
CA LEU A 236 14.96 -0.14 19.18
C LEU A 236 13.63 0.62 19.07
N ILE A 237 13.43 1.38 17.99
CA ILE A 237 12.13 2.01 17.68
C ILE A 237 11.05 0.94 17.57
N ASP A 238 11.30 -0.11 16.80
CA ASP A 238 10.34 -1.21 16.62
C ASP A 238 10.01 -1.91 17.94
N SER A 239 11.02 -2.16 18.79
CA SER A 239 10.82 -2.76 20.11
C SER A 239 9.93 -1.90 21.00
N TRP A 240 10.05 -0.57 20.94
CA TRP A 240 9.18 0.33 21.70
C TRP A 240 7.75 0.37 21.15
N VAL A 241 7.58 0.34 19.84
CA VAL A 241 6.26 0.23 19.20
C VAL A 241 5.56 -1.05 19.64
N ASP A 242 6.25 -2.20 19.64
CA ASP A 242 5.66 -3.47 20.10
C ASP A 242 5.34 -3.44 21.60
N THR A 243 6.23 -2.86 22.41
CA THR A 243 6.00 -2.69 23.85
C THR A 243 4.76 -1.83 24.12
N ALA A 244 4.56 -0.76 23.34
CA ALA A 244 3.39 0.10 23.45
C ALA A 244 2.09 -0.64 23.11
N ILE A 245 2.05 -1.37 21.99
CA ILE A 245 0.84 -2.08 21.56
C ILE A 245 0.54 -3.28 22.48
N PHE A 246 1.51 -4.18 22.68
CA PHE A 246 1.23 -5.47 23.30
C PHE A 246 1.31 -5.45 24.83
N GLN A 247 2.14 -4.60 25.43
CA GLN A 247 2.33 -4.58 26.88
C GLN A 247 1.68 -3.36 27.56
N LEU A 248 1.70 -2.20 26.90
CA LEU A 248 1.14 -0.98 27.49
C LEU A 248 -0.36 -0.87 27.23
N GLN A 249 -0.82 -1.06 26.00
CA GLN A 249 -2.24 -0.93 25.64
C GLN A 249 -3.04 -2.14 26.12
N GLU A 250 -2.61 -3.35 25.75
CA GLU A 250 -3.32 -4.61 26.00
C GLU A 250 -2.90 -5.32 27.31
N GLY A 251 -1.80 -4.90 27.93
CA GLY A 251 -1.26 -5.58 29.10
C GLY A 251 -2.00 -5.33 30.42
N SER A 252 -1.70 -6.19 31.39
CA SER A 252 -2.13 -6.10 32.78
C SER A 252 -1.55 -4.87 33.48
N SER A 253 -2.11 -4.51 34.65
CA SER A 253 -1.57 -3.39 35.46
C SER A 253 -0.10 -3.58 35.84
N LYS A 254 0.36 -4.82 36.02
CA LYS A 254 1.76 -5.13 36.34
C LYS A 254 2.68 -4.89 35.15
N GLU A 255 2.26 -5.29 33.95
CA GLU A 255 3.00 -5.04 32.70
C GLU A 255 3.05 -3.56 32.41
N LYS A 256 1.90 -2.86 32.48
CA LYS A 256 1.82 -1.40 32.35
C LYS A 256 2.78 -0.67 33.29
N ALA A 257 2.82 -1.05 34.57
CA ALA A 257 3.75 -0.47 35.53
C ALA A 257 5.22 -0.76 35.19
N ALA A 258 5.54 -1.94 34.66
CA ALA A 258 6.89 -2.28 34.21
C ALA A 258 7.31 -1.46 32.98
N VAL A 259 6.41 -1.27 32.01
CA VAL A 259 6.64 -0.42 30.84
C VAL A 259 6.85 1.03 31.28
N LEU A 260 6.01 1.58 32.15
CA LEU A 260 6.16 2.96 32.66
C LEU A 260 7.50 3.19 33.37
N ARG A 261 7.99 2.21 34.13
CA ARG A 261 9.33 2.28 34.74
C ARG A 261 10.44 2.31 33.68
N SER A 262 10.31 1.46 32.65
CA SER A 262 11.27 1.40 31.54
C SER A 262 11.29 2.70 30.74
N MET A 263 10.11 3.25 30.42
CA MET A 263 9.98 4.56 29.78
C MET A 263 10.62 5.67 30.62
N ASN A 264 10.33 5.70 31.93
CA ASN A 264 10.89 6.71 32.82
C ASN A 264 12.44 6.65 32.89
N ALA A 265 13.01 5.45 32.83
CA ALA A 265 14.45 5.26 32.81
C ALA A 265 15.08 5.72 31.48
N ALA A 266 14.45 5.41 30.33
CA ALA A 266 14.90 5.86 29.02
C ALA A 266 14.82 7.39 28.89
N LEU A 267 13.66 7.97 29.24
CA LEU A 267 13.40 9.41 29.17
C LEU A 267 14.16 10.24 30.22
N GLY A 268 14.78 9.58 31.20
CA GLY A 268 15.72 10.22 32.10
C GLY A 268 17.09 10.48 31.46
N LYS A 269 17.40 9.80 30.36
CA LYS A 269 18.68 9.91 29.64
C LYS A 269 18.55 10.78 28.38
N THR A 270 17.44 10.64 27.67
CA THR A 270 17.19 11.31 26.39
C THR A 270 15.80 11.94 26.36
N PRO A 271 15.57 13.00 25.58
CA PRO A 271 14.27 13.70 25.57
C PRO A 271 13.13 12.89 24.95
N TRP A 272 13.44 11.94 24.06
CA TRP A 272 12.50 11.02 23.42
C TRP A 272 12.86 9.57 23.74
N LEU A 273 11.95 8.63 23.47
CA LEU A 273 12.13 7.22 23.81
C LEU A 273 13.36 6.59 23.13
N VAL A 274 13.70 7.07 21.93
CA VAL A 274 14.86 6.61 21.17
C VAL A 274 15.74 7.78 20.75
N GLY A 275 16.44 8.37 21.72
CA GLY A 275 17.45 9.39 21.47
C GLY A 275 16.90 10.82 21.48
N ASN A 276 17.51 11.68 20.67
CA ASN A 276 17.28 13.13 20.71
C ASN A 276 16.18 13.61 19.76
N GLU A 277 15.67 12.73 18.92
CA GLU A 277 14.62 13.04 17.94
C GLU A 277 13.37 12.22 18.20
N HIS A 278 12.24 12.79 17.84
CA HIS A 278 10.94 12.14 17.94
C HIS A 278 10.80 11.06 16.86
N THR A 279 10.29 9.88 17.24
CA THR A 279 10.18 8.71 16.36
C THR A 279 8.78 8.08 16.39
N ALA A 280 8.53 7.05 15.58
CA ALA A 280 7.31 6.25 15.65
C ALA A 280 7.04 5.67 17.05
N ALA A 281 8.10 5.37 17.81
CA ALA A 281 7.99 4.88 19.18
C ALA A 281 7.23 5.88 20.07
N ASP A 282 7.54 7.17 19.95
CA ASP A 282 6.92 8.22 20.75
C ASP A 282 5.44 8.39 20.39
N VAL A 283 5.11 8.39 19.09
CA VAL A 283 3.72 8.52 18.62
C VAL A 283 2.85 7.36 19.14
N VAL A 284 3.32 6.12 18.98
CA VAL A 284 2.53 4.93 19.34
C VAL A 284 2.45 4.79 20.86
N ALA A 285 3.54 4.99 21.59
CA ALA A 285 3.53 4.95 23.06
C ALA A 285 2.62 6.03 23.65
N TRP A 286 2.61 7.23 23.07
CA TRP A 286 1.69 8.29 23.51
C TRP A 286 0.25 7.88 23.26
N GLY A 287 -0.09 7.39 22.07
CA GLY A 287 -1.44 6.91 21.75
C GLY A 287 -1.92 5.80 22.69
N ALA A 288 -1.04 4.84 23.00
CA ALA A 288 -1.32 3.77 23.97
C ALA A 288 -1.57 4.31 25.38
N LEU A 289 -0.86 5.35 25.83
CA LEU A 289 -1.10 5.97 27.13
C LEU A 289 -2.41 6.75 27.20
N GLN A 290 -2.76 7.48 26.15
CA GLN A 290 -4.02 8.23 26.11
C GLN A 290 -5.23 7.30 26.11
N THR A 291 -5.16 6.16 25.40
CA THR A 291 -6.25 5.19 25.33
C THR A 291 -6.42 4.36 26.61
N THR A 292 -5.35 4.13 27.37
CA THR A 292 -5.39 3.34 28.62
C THR A 292 -5.84 4.14 29.85
N GLY A 293 -6.07 5.46 29.73
CA GLY A 293 -6.57 6.32 30.81
C GLY A 293 -5.64 6.46 32.02
N SER A 294 -4.40 5.98 31.92
CA SER A 294 -3.44 5.88 33.04
C SER A 294 -2.55 7.13 33.20
N ILE A 295 -2.93 8.26 32.60
CA ILE A 295 -2.12 9.49 32.54
C ILE A 295 -1.88 10.16 33.89
N ASN A 296 -2.76 9.94 34.87
CA ASN A 296 -2.71 10.65 36.16
C ASN A 296 -1.69 10.04 37.15
N ALA A 297 -1.14 8.87 36.87
CA ALA A 297 -0.23 8.14 37.76
C ALA A 297 1.11 7.78 37.09
N VAL A 298 1.53 8.54 36.08
CA VAL A 298 2.78 8.28 35.37
C VAL A 298 4.00 8.85 36.11
N PRO A 299 5.19 8.23 35.99
CA PRO A 299 6.43 8.76 36.54
C PRO A 299 6.83 10.14 35.98
N ALA A 300 7.69 10.87 36.69
CA ALA A 300 8.03 12.26 36.37
C ALA A 300 8.60 12.50 34.97
N ASN A 301 9.52 11.65 34.49
CA ASN A 301 10.10 11.82 33.14
C ASN A 301 9.05 11.52 32.06
N VAL A 302 8.18 10.54 32.30
CA VAL A 302 7.05 10.24 31.41
C VAL A 302 6.06 11.40 31.39
N GLN A 303 5.76 12.01 32.53
CA GLN A 303 4.89 13.18 32.59
C GLN A 303 5.48 14.37 31.80
N LYS A 304 6.79 14.61 31.91
CA LYS A 304 7.48 15.65 31.13
C LYS A 304 7.41 15.36 29.63
N TRP A 305 7.69 14.12 29.23
CA TRP A 305 7.61 13.68 27.84
C TRP A 305 6.19 13.77 27.28
N LEU A 306 5.14 13.39 28.04
CA LEU A 306 3.74 13.57 27.63
C LEU A 306 3.43 15.02 27.29
N LYS A 307 3.89 15.96 28.12
CA LYS A 307 3.74 17.40 27.86
C LYS A 307 4.51 17.82 26.60
N SER A 308 5.72 17.29 26.39
CA SER A 308 6.48 17.52 25.15
C SER A 308 5.73 17.03 23.91
N CYS A 309 5.12 15.84 23.96
CA CYS A 309 4.25 15.34 22.89
C CYS A 309 3.05 16.26 22.67
N GLU A 310 2.31 16.61 23.74
CA GLU A 310 1.10 17.43 23.65
C GLU A 310 1.33 18.88 23.21
N ASN A 311 2.56 19.38 23.34
CA ASN A 311 2.96 20.68 22.80
C ASN A 311 3.06 20.68 21.27
N LEU A 312 3.16 19.51 20.64
CA LEU A 312 3.13 19.39 19.18
C LEU A 312 1.68 19.46 18.68
N ALA A 313 1.42 20.33 17.70
CA ALA A 313 0.07 20.55 17.17
C ALA A 313 -0.64 19.26 16.68
N PRO A 314 0.04 18.32 15.97
CA PRO A 314 -0.54 17.03 15.59
C PRO A 314 -1.12 16.21 16.75
N PHE A 315 -0.40 16.15 17.87
CA PHE A 315 -0.80 15.40 19.07
C PHE A 315 -1.99 16.06 19.75
N ASN A 316 -1.95 17.38 19.91
CA ASN A 316 -3.04 18.14 20.52
C ASN A 316 -4.35 18.04 19.70
N ALA A 317 -4.23 18.11 18.37
CA ALA A 317 -5.37 17.97 17.46
C ALA A 317 -6.02 16.59 17.59
N ALA A 318 -5.22 15.52 17.59
CA ALA A 318 -5.73 14.16 17.78
C ALA A 318 -6.39 13.97 19.16
N LEU A 319 -5.81 14.54 20.22
CA LEU A 319 -6.36 14.43 21.58
C LEU A 319 -7.75 15.08 21.71
N LYS A 320 -8.00 16.18 21.00
CA LYS A 320 -9.31 16.85 20.98
C LYS A 320 -10.43 16.00 20.38
N LEU A 321 -10.09 14.96 19.62
CA LEU A 321 -11.06 14.02 19.04
C LEU A 321 -11.60 13.00 20.05
N LEU A 322 -10.90 12.79 21.18
CA LEU A 322 -11.31 11.89 22.27
C LEU A 322 -12.19 12.55 23.33
N LYS A 323 -12.00 13.86 23.53
CA LYS A 323 -12.77 14.66 24.51
C LYS A 323 -14.11 15.05 23.92
#